data_AF-A4FH68-F1
#
_entry.id   AF-A4FH68-F1
#
_cell.length_a   1.000
_cell.length_b   1.000
_cell.length_c   1.000
_cell.angle_alpha   90.00
_cell.angle_beta   90.00
_cell.angle_gamma   90.00
#
_symmetry.space_group_name_H-M   'P 1'
#
loop_
_entity.id
_entity.type
_entity.pdbx_description
1 polymer ?
#
loop_
_entity_poly.entity_id
_entity_poly.type
_entity_poly.pdbx_seq_one_letter_code
_entity_poly.pdbx_strand_id
1 'polypeptide(L)'
;MGAAARRGGLGHVELTLGDTIDAELFEGDDFELVVCDSPVHRFPDAEYLRRALTAALAATGPGGRVHFGGIRDLPLVRAMHAASVVSGAPDDVAGSILEERWRRQLSEQDELLVDARWFRDFPGAAHVEVRPRPADSRESAAPFSFDVVAWRDGTRRTVEVPTWLHWSVDARDRAAAMLADRVEALGLRRVPRAGVAGAVKIARVLESRTGTPAGELRMLAAEVDAAAVRPEHLAALGARYGYDCRFSRAGGWPDGELDVAFVRRSDDQAPGSAPLPRFPFGELGDRAPANDPVHHSLLAEARAWLVPELRRHAAKALPAHQRPLVHHVVAELPRTEHGAVDLAMLPAPDETPGLGLLDRTAI
;
A
#
# COMPACT_ATOMS: atom_id res chain seq x y z
N MET A 1 0.82 25.16 -25.46
CA MET A 1 2.29 25.02 -25.26
C MET A 1 3.00 26.37 -25.28
N GLY A 2 3.72 26.73 -24.21
CA GLY A 2 4.52 27.96 -24.15
C GLY A 2 5.84 27.86 -24.92
N ALA A 3 6.49 29.02 -25.17
CA ALA A 3 7.76 29.14 -25.90
C ALA A 3 8.95 28.37 -25.28
N ALA A 4 8.81 27.85 -24.06
CA ALA A 4 9.80 27.01 -23.39
C ALA A 4 9.74 25.54 -23.88
N ALA A 5 8.55 24.96 -24.05
CA ALA A 5 8.40 23.57 -24.52
C ALA A 5 8.91 23.39 -25.96
N ARG A 6 8.67 24.38 -26.83
CA ARG A 6 9.21 24.38 -28.20
C ARG A 6 10.74 24.50 -28.24
N ARG A 7 11.35 25.27 -27.33
CA ARG A 7 12.82 25.37 -27.20
C ARG A 7 13.46 24.07 -26.69
N GLY A 8 12.71 23.24 -25.98
CA GLY A 8 13.15 21.93 -25.50
C GLY A 8 12.93 20.76 -26.47
N GLY A 9 12.49 21.00 -27.71
CA GLY A 9 12.24 19.92 -28.68
C GLY A 9 10.94 19.12 -28.48
N LEU A 10 10.07 19.55 -27.56
CA LEU A 10 8.81 18.87 -27.21
C LEU A 10 7.66 19.29 -28.14
N GLY A 11 7.95 19.58 -29.40
CA GLY A 11 6.93 19.98 -30.39
C GLY A 11 5.89 18.91 -30.70
N HIS A 12 6.20 17.66 -30.37
CA HIS A 12 5.36 16.46 -30.51
C HIS A 12 4.55 16.14 -29.25
N VAL A 13 4.62 16.99 -28.21
CA VAL A 13 3.90 16.78 -26.94
C VAL A 13 2.65 17.65 -26.92
N GLU A 14 1.51 17.02 -26.73
CA GLU A 14 0.24 17.68 -26.44
C GLU A 14 0.03 17.78 -24.92
N LEU A 15 -0.54 18.90 -24.48
CA LEU A 15 -0.81 19.15 -23.06
C LEU A 15 -2.27 19.52 -22.92
N THR A 16 -2.99 18.71 -22.15
CA THR A 16 -4.39 18.91 -21.80
C THR A 16 -4.50 19.16 -20.30
N LEU A 17 -5.32 20.13 -19.91
CA LEU A 17 -5.65 20.38 -18.51
C LEU A 17 -6.89 19.55 -18.16
N GLY A 18 -6.81 18.74 -17.11
CA GLY A 18 -7.91 17.92 -16.63
C GLY A 18 -7.55 17.18 -15.34
N ASP A 19 -8.54 16.50 -14.78
CA ASP A 19 -8.41 15.58 -13.66
C ASP A 19 -7.95 14.19 -14.14
N THR A 20 -7.54 13.31 -13.22
CA THR A 20 -7.07 11.97 -13.63
C THR A 20 -8.17 11.13 -14.27
N ILE A 21 -9.43 11.34 -13.88
CA ILE A 21 -10.60 10.66 -14.48
C ILE A 21 -10.90 11.13 -15.90
N ASP A 22 -10.40 12.30 -16.31
CA ASP A 22 -10.55 12.82 -17.67
C ASP A 22 -9.73 12.02 -18.70
N ALA A 23 -9.00 10.99 -18.24
CA ALA A 23 -8.47 9.94 -19.11
C ALA A 23 -9.55 9.31 -20.00
N GLU A 24 -10.83 9.38 -19.61
CA GLU A 24 -11.96 8.92 -20.42
C GLU A 24 -12.14 9.69 -21.73
N LEU A 25 -11.64 10.94 -21.80
CA LEU A 25 -11.66 11.75 -23.03
C LEU A 25 -10.79 11.17 -24.15
N PHE A 26 -9.89 10.26 -23.78
CA PHE A 26 -8.95 9.60 -24.67
C PHE A 26 -9.38 8.16 -25.00
N GLU A 27 -10.62 7.78 -24.69
CA GLU A 27 -11.15 6.46 -25.03
C GLU A 27 -11.09 6.21 -26.54
N GLY A 28 -10.42 5.12 -26.94
CA GLY A 28 -10.25 4.75 -28.35
C GLY A 28 -9.07 5.41 -29.07
N ASP A 29 -8.24 6.19 -28.39
CA ASP A 29 -7.01 6.77 -28.96
C ASP A 29 -5.86 5.75 -29.08
N ASP A 30 -6.09 4.52 -28.61
CA ASP A 30 -5.21 3.36 -28.76
C ASP A 30 -3.78 3.55 -28.21
N PHE A 31 -3.65 4.19 -27.04
CA PHE A 31 -2.34 4.36 -26.39
C PHE A 31 -1.70 3.01 -26.01
N GLU A 32 -0.40 2.86 -26.26
CA GLU A 32 0.36 1.66 -25.84
C GLU A 32 0.61 1.62 -24.32
N LEU A 33 0.71 2.80 -23.71
CA LEU A 33 0.99 2.97 -22.29
C LEU A 33 0.33 4.25 -21.77
N VAL A 34 -0.48 4.12 -20.72
CA VAL A 34 -0.95 5.24 -19.90
C VAL A 34 -0.27 5.17 -18.54
N VAL A 35 0.34 6.27 -18.10
CA VAL A 35 1.05 6.35 -16.81
C VAL A 35 0.38 7.38 -15.91
N CYS A 36 -0.02 6.93 -14.72
CA CYS A 36 -0.40 7.78 -13.61
C CYS A 36 0.71 7.71 -12.54
N ASP A 37 1.69 8.60 -12.66
CA ASP A 37 2.73 8.83 -11.64
C ASP A 37 2.38 10.01 -10.71
N SER A 38 1.16 10.55 -10.87
CA SER A 38 0.55 11.48 -9.90
C SER A 38 0.34 10.75 -8.57
N PRO A 39 0.47 11.42 -7.42
CA PRO A 39 0.31 10.77 -6.12
C PRO A 39 -1.12 10.27 -5.92
N VAL A 40 -1.36 9.00 -6.26
CA VAL A 40 -2.61 8.26 -6.04
C VAL A 40 -3.06 8.34 -4.58
N HIS A 41 -2.10 8.48 -3.65
CA HIS A 41 -2.36 8.70 -2.24
C HIS A 41 -3.15 10.00 -1.92
N ARG A 42 -3.30 10.93 -2.88
CA ARG A 42 -4.15 12.13 -2.74
C ARG A 42 -5.53 11.97 -3.35
N PHE A 43 -5.86 10.81 -3.91
CA PHE A 43 -7.21 10.57 -4.42
C PHE A 43 -8.21 10.59 -3.26
N PRO A 44 -9.44 11.06 -3.51
CA PRO A 44 -10.42 11.25 -2.45
C PRO A 44 -10.86 9.93 -1.80
N ASP A 45 -10.95 8.87 -2.60
CA ASP A 45 -11.42 7.55 -2.18
C ASP A 45 -11.02 6.46 -3.21
N ALA A 46 -11.29 5.20 -2.86
CA ALA A 46 -11.03 4.06 -3.73
C ALA A 46 -11.92 4.00 -4.99
N GLU A 47 -13.08 4.65 -4.98
CA GLU A 47 -14.00 4.69 -6.12
C GLU A 47 -13.47 5.64 -7.21
N TYR A 48 -12.86 6.76 -6.83
CA TYR A 48 -12.13 7.64 -7.72
C TYR A 48 -10.94 6.90 -8.34
N LEU A 49 -10.18 6.13 -7.56
CA LEU A 49 -9.11 5.27 -8.08
C LEU A 49 -9.64 4.27 -9.10
N ARG A 50 -10.78 3.61 -8.81
CA ARG A 50 -11.43 2.68 -9.73
C ARG A 50 -11.77 3.36 -11.06
N ARG A 51 -12.43 4.52 -11.00
CA ARG A 51 -12.81 5.31 -12.17
C ARG A 51 -11.59 5.74 -12.99
N ALA A 52 -10.56 6.26 -12.33
CA ALA A 52 -9.31 6.67 -12.97
C ALA A 52 -8.62 5.49 -13.68
N LEU A 53 -8.54 4.32 -13.03
CA LEU A 53 -7.93 3.13 -13.62
C LEU A 53 -8.75 2.57 -14.79
N THR A 54 -10.09 2.55 -14.67
CA THR A 54 -11.00 2.16 -15.76
C THR A 54 -10.86 3.10 -16.96
N ALA A 55 -10.86 4.41 -16.74
CA ALA A 55 -10.70 5.42 -17.78
C ALA A 55 -9.34 5.28 -18.50
N ALA A 56 -8.26 5.09 -17.73
CA ALA A 56 -6.93 4.84 -18.29
C ALA A 56 -6.88 3.56 -19.15
N LEU A 57 -7.55 2.48 -18.73
CA LEU A 57 -7.62 1.24 -19.53
C LEU A 57 -8.39 1.46 -20.83
N ALA A 58 -9.49 2.21 -20.81
CA ALA A 58 -10.30 2.51 -21.99
C ALA A 58 -9.53 3.30 -23.05
N ALA A 59 -8.58 4.15 -22.63
CA ALA A 59 -7.70 4.89 -23.52
C ALA A 59 -6.60 4.03 -24.20
N THR A 60 -6.30 2.85 -23.67
CA THR A 60 -5.23 2.00 -24.22
C THR A 60 -5.67 1.17 -25.42
N GLY A 61 -4.83 0.95 -26.43
CA GLY A 61 -5.16 0.06 -27.55
C GLY A 61 -5.04 -1.43 -27.20
N PRO A 62 -5.31 -2.34 -28.15
CA PRO A 62 -4.98 -3.77 -27.99
C PRO A 62 -3.50 -3.97 -27.61
N GLY A 63 -3.25 -4.80 -26.61
CA GLY A 63 -1.92 -5.00 -26.02
C GLY A 63 -1.38 -3.84 -25.18
N GLY A 64 -2.13 -2.74 -25.05
CA GLY A 64 -1.78 -1.60 -24.21
C GLY A 64 -1.88 -1.91 -22.71
N ARG A 65 -1.22 -1.09 -21.91
CA ARG A 65 -1.19 -1.23 -20.45
C ARG A 65 -1.29 0.11 -19.74
N VAL A 66 -1.71 0.06 -18.50
CA VAL A 66 -1.75 1.21 -17.60
C VAL A 66 -0.79 0.96 -16.44
N HIS A 67 -0.14 2.02 -15.95
CA HIS A 67 0.73 1.98 -14.78
C HIS A 67 0.30 3.06 -13.80
N PHE A 68 -0.04 2.66 -12.58
CA PHE A 68 -0.37 3.55 -11.46
C PHE A 68 0.71 3.39 -10.39
N GLY A 69 1.47 4.46 -10.15
CA GLY A 69 2.64 4.44 -9.28
C GLY A 69 2.33 4.87 -7.84
N GLY A 70 3.09 4.33 -6.89
CA GLY A 70 3.20 4.90 -5.54
C GLY A 70 1.93 4.84 -4.68
N ILE A 71 1.13 3.80 -4.86
CA ILE A 71 -0.07 3.54 -4.05
C ILE A 71 0.35 3.09 -2.66
N ARG A 72 -0.18 3.75 -1.61
CA ARG A 72 0.14 3.41 -0.21
C ARG A 72 -0.50 2.08 0.17
N ASP A 73 0.32 1.19 0.71
CA ASP A 73 -0.09 -0.14 1.08
C ASP A 73 -0.79 -0.13 2.46
N LEU A 74 -2.11 -0.35 2.47
CA LEU A 74 -2.94 -0.24 3.67
C LEU A 74 -2.39 -1.01 4.88
N PRO A 75 -1.98 -2.30 4.77
CA PRO A 75 -1.43 -3.05 5.89
C PRO A 75 -0.11 -2.47 6.44
N LEU A 76 0.62 -1.68 5.66
CA LEU A 76 1.97 -1.22 6.01
C LEU A 76 2.02 0.20 6.58
N VAL A 77 0.89 0.90 6.69
CA VAL A 77 0.85 2.28 7.21
C VAL A 77 1.43 2.39 8.63
N ARG A 78 1.16 1.39 9.48
CA ARG A 78 1.70 1.33 10.85
C ARG A 78 3.23 1.25 10.87
N ALA A 79 3.78 0.37 10.04
CA ALA A 79 5.23 0.20 9.87
C ALA A 79 5.88 1.47 9.29
N MET A 80 5.24 2.10 8.30
CA MET A 80 5.72 3.34 7.70
C MET A 80 5.89 4.46 8.73
N HIS A 81 4.84 4.75 9.50
CA HIS A 81 4.90 5.80 10.53
C HIS A 81 5.87 5.43 11.65
N ALA A 82 5.94 4.15 12.06
CA ALA A 82 6.88 3.69 13.07
C ALA A 82 8.34 3.92 12.64
N ALA A 83 8.69 3.57 11.40
CA ALA A 83 10.00 3.83 10.84
C ALA A 83 10.29 5.34 10.76
N SER A 84 9.31 6.15 10.35
CA SER A 84 9.45 7.61 10.26
C SER A 84 9.79 8.24 11.62
N VAL A 85 9.04 7.91 12.68
CA VAL A 85 9.27 8.53 14.00
C VAL A 85 10.60 8.11 14.63
N VAL A 86 11.07 6.88 14.38
CA VAL A 86 12.34 6.38 14.93
C VAL A 86 13.54 6.88 14.13
N SER A 87 13.42 6.99 12.80
CA SER A 87 14.51 7.46 11.94
C SER A 87 14.90 8.91 12.24
N GLY A 88 13.94 9.76 12.61
CA GLY A 88 14.18 11.16 12.95
C GLY A 88 14.56 11.44 14.42
N ALA A 89 14.61 10.42 15.29
CA ALA A 89 14.83 10.58 16.72
C ALA A 89 16.28 10.29 17.13
N PRO A 90 16.90 11.10 18.03
CA PRO A 90 18.13 10.71 18.74
C PRO A 90 17.98 9.41 19.54
N ASP A 91 19.08 8.70 19.76
CA ASP A 91 19.10 7.35 20.35
C ASP A 91 18.50 7.27 21.76
N ASP A 92 18.65 8.34 22.54
CA ASP A 92 18.23 8.46 23.93
C ASP A 92 16.76 8.91 24.09
N VAL A 93 16.04 9.17 22.99
CA VAL A 93 14.61 9.51 23.05
C VAL A 93 13.84 8.33 23.64
N ALA A 94 13.12 8.60 24.73
CA ALA A 94 12.30 7.62 25.44
C ALA A 94 11.19 7.05 24.56
N GLY A 95 10.92 5.74 24.71
CA GLY A 95 9.89 5.05 23.92
C GLY A 95 8.50 5.65 24.05
N SER A 96 8.13 6.15 25.23
CA SER A 96 6.83 6.81 25.45
C SER A 96 6.62 8.04 24.55
N ILE A 97 7.68 8.82 24.29
CA ILE A 97 7.63 9.98 23.37
C ILE A 97 7.46 9.49 21.93
N LEU A 98 8.13 8.40 21.55
CA LEU A 98 8.01 7.81 20.21
C LEU A 98 6.61 7.24 19.97
N GLU A 99 6.04 6.56 20.96
CA GLU A 99 4.68 6.04 20.93
C GLU A 99 3.65 7.16 20.73
N GLU A 100 3.78 8.26 21.47
CA GLU A 100 2.89 9.41 21.32
C GLU A 100 2.99 10.03 19.92
N ARG A 101 4.22 10.21 19.41
CA ARG A 101 4.45 10.71 18.04
C ARG A 101 3.87 9.77 16.99
N TRP A 102 4.04 8.46 17.16
CA TRP A 102 3.53 7.44 16.25
C TRP A 102 2.00 7.42 16.22
N ARG A 103 1.34 7.43 17.40
CA ARG A 103 -0.12 7.52 17.49
C ARG A 103 -0.66 8.81 16.88
N ARG A 104 0.03 9.93 17.09
CA ARG A 104 -0.34 11.20 16.47
C ARG A 104 -0.26 11.12 14.94
N GLN A 105 0.83 10.62 14.38
CA GLN A 105 0.96 10.45 12.93
C GLN A 105 -0.13 9.53 12.35
N LEU A 106 -0.45 8.42 13.04
CA LEU A 106 -1.54 7.54 12.62
C LEU A 106 -2.91 8.24 12.65
N SER A 107 -3.15 9.12 13.64
CA SER A 107 -4.41 9.87 13.73
C SER A 107 -4.53 11.01 12.73
N GLU A 108 -3.40 11.54 12.26
CA GLU A 108 -3.30 12.63 11.29
C GLU A 108 -3.21 12.11 9.84
N GLN A 109 -3.24 10.79 9.65
CA GLN A 109 -3.13 10.15 8.34
C GLN A 109 -4.34 10.49 7.47
N ASP A 110 -4.09 11.15 6.34
CA ASP A 110 -5.10 11.72 5.43
C ASP A 110 -4.90 11.28 3.96
N GLU A 111 -4.01 10.32 3.72
CA GLU A 111 -3.75 9.76 2.39
C GLU A 111 -4.68 8.57 2.09
N LEU A 112 -5.00 8.35 0.81
CA LEU A 112 -5.62 7.09 0.36
C LEU A 112 -4.65 5.92 0.53
N LEU A 113 -5.08 4.94 1.31
CA LEU A 113 -4.44 3.68 1.59
C LEU A 113 -5.26 2.57 0.93
N VAL A 114 -4.61 1.68 0.18
CA VAL A 114 -5.28 0.60 -0.55
C VAL A 114 -4.57 -0.71 -0.26
N ASP A 115 -5.33 -1.74 0.02
CA ASP A 115 -4.83 -3.10 0.11
C ASP A 115 -4.50 -3.62 -1.30
N ALA A 116 -3.32 -4.20 -1.48
CA ALA A 116 -2.90 -4.79 -2.76
C ALA A 116 -3.93 -5.78 -3.35
N ARG A 117 -4.70 -6.47 -2.49
CA ARG A 117 -5.72 -7.44 -2.89
C ARG A 117 -6.94 -6.78 -3.53
N TRP A 118 -7.14 -5.46 -3.36
CA TRP A 118 -8.21 -4.69 -4.01
C TRP A 118 -8.18 -4.78 -5.53
N PHE A 119 -6.97 -4.93 -6.10
CA PHE A 119 -6.77 -5.02 -7.55
C PHE A 119 -6.98 -6.43 -8.11
N ARG A 120 -7.38 -7.39 -7.26
CA ARG A 120 -7.77 -8.74 -7.69
C ARG A 120 -8.90 -8.62 -8.72
N ASP A 121 -8.75 -9.31 -9.85
CA ASP A 121 -9.77 -9.42 -10.90
C ASP A 121 -10.34 -8.06 -11.35
N PHE A 122 -9.49 -7.02 -11.38
CA PHE A 122 -9.91 -5.67 -11.72
C PHE A 122 -10.63 -5.65 -13.10
N PRO A 123 -11.87 -5.12 -13.18
CA PRO A 123 -12.66 -5.17 -14.41
C PRO A 123 -11.96 -4.49 -15.59
N GLY A 124 -11.97 -5.17 -16.75
CA GLY A 124 -11.36 -4.66 -17.98
C GLY A 124 -9.85 -4.89 -18.09
N ALA A 125 -9.21 -5.50 -17.08
CA ALA A 125 -7.82 -5.93 -17.16
C ALA A 125 -7.75 -7.45 -17.35
N ALA A 126 -7.01 -7.91 -18.37
CA ALA A 126 -6.74 -9.34 -18.58
C ALA A 126 -5.63 -9.87 -17.65
N HIS A 127 -4.74 -8.98 -17.18
CA HIS A 127 -3.69 -9.31 -16.24
C HIS A 127 -3.30 -8.09 -15.40
N VAL A 128 -3.10 -8.30 -14.10
CA VAL A 128 -2.68 -7.26 -13.16
C VAL A 128 -1.43 -7.71 -12.42
N GLU A 129 -0.41 -6.86 -12.43
CA GLU A 129 0.80 -7.00 -11.61
C GLU A 129 0.76 -5.95 -10.50
N VAL A 130 0.86 -6.39 -9.23
CA VAL A 130 1.03 -5.50 -8.08
C VAL A 130 2.49 -5.53 -7.65
N ARG A 131 3.27 -4.55 -8.07
CA ARG A 131 4.74 -4.55 -7.97
C ARG A 131 5.19 -3.77 -6.74
N PRO A 132 5.97 -4.36 -5.82
CA PRO A 132 6.54 -3.58 -4.72
C PRO A 132 7.51 -2.53 -5.26
N ARG A 133 7.53 -1.33 -4.67
CA ARG A 133 8.59 -0.35 -4.95
C ARG A 133 9.85 -0.67 -4.15
N PRO A 134 11.07 -0.29 -4.59
CA PRO A 134 12.33 -0.64 -3.94
C PRO A 134 12.44 -0.16 -2.49
N ALA A 135 13.15 -0.93 -1.65
CA ALA A 135 13.37 -0.58 -0.24
C ALA A 135 14.38 0.57 -0.08
N ASP A 136 15.39 0.63 -0.95
CA ASP A 136 16.45 1.64 -0.89
C ASP A 136 16.09 2.92 -1.69
N SER A 137 14.80 3.21 -1.83
CA SER A 137 14.35 4.44 -2.48
C SER A 137 14.76 5.67 -1.67
N ARG A 138 15.02 6.78 -2.36
CA ARG A 138 15.20 8.09 -1.70
C ARG A 138 13.90 8.58 -1.04
N GLU A 139 12.76 8.08 -1.50
CA GLU A 139 11.44 8.36 -0.92
C GLU A 139 11.18 7.42 0.26
N SER A 140 11.09 7.97 1.46
CA SER A 140 10.89 7.21 2.70
C SER A 140 9.61 6.34 2.70
N ALA A 141 8.60 6.72 1.93
CA ALA A 141 7.34 5.99 1.83
C ALA A 141 7.33 4.89 0.75
N ALA A 142 8.28 4.88 -0.18
CA ALA A 142 8.31 3.91 -1.27
C ALA A 142 8.38 2.45 -0.79
N PRO A 143 9.11 2.07 0.29
CA PRO A 143 9.12 0.70 0.77
C PRO A 143 7.73 0.19 1.20
N PHE A 144 6.85 1.11 1.58
CA PHE A 144 5.48 0.89 2.05
C PHE A 144 4.42 1.22 0.99
N SER A 145 4.85 1.26 -0.28
CA SER A 145 4.00 1.52 -1.42
C SER A 145 4.20 0.45 -2.50
N PHE A 146 3.23 0.31 -3.38
CA PHE A 146 3.32 -0.53 -4.56
C PHE A 146 2.83 0.20 -5.80
N ASP A 147 3.23 -0.32 -6.95
CA ASP A 147 2.75 0.10 -8.25
C ASP A 147 1.80 -0.96 -8.80
N VAL A 148 0.81 -0.54 -9.58
CA VAL A 148 -0.09 -1.43 -10.30
C VAL A 148 0.17 -1.30 -11.78
N VAL A 149 0.37 -2.43 -12.46
CA VAL A 149 0.40 -2.51 -13.93
C VAL A 149 -0.73 -3.41 -14.38
N ALA A 150 -1.70 -2.84 -15.09
CA ALA A 150 -2.84 -3.59 -15.63
C ALA A 150 -2.77 -3.60 -17.16
N TRP A 151 -2.94 -4.78 -17.75
CA TRP A 151 -2.91 -5.01 -19.18
C TRP A 151 -4.35 -5.14 -19.70
N ARG A 152 -4.70 -4.38 -20.75
CA ARG A 152 -6.07 -4.35 -21.30
C ARG A 152 -6.50 -5.74 -21.81
N ASP A 153 -5.60 -6.46 -22.46
CA ASP A 153 -5.89 -7.77 -23.03
C ASP A 153 -4.73 -8.79 -22.82
N GLY A 154 -4.95 -10.01 -23.31
CA GLY A 154 -4.01 -11.13 -23.17
C GLY A 154 -2.85 -11.12 -24.18
N THR A 155 -2.58 -10.02 -24.88
CA THR A 155 -1.49 -9.96 -25.88
C THR A 155 -0.12 -10.22 -25.24
N ARG A 156 0.06 -9.78 -23.98
CA ARG A 156 1.24 -10.13 -23.21
C ARG A 156 1.10 -11.56 -22.67
N ARG A 157 2.01 -12.44 -23.10
CA ARG A 157 2.04 -13.84 -22.64
C ARG A 157 2.19 -13.93 -21.13
N THR A 158 1.31 -14.71 -20.50
CA THR A 158 1.38 -15.08 -19.09
C THR A 158 1.77 -16.55 -18.91
N VAL A 159 2.31 -16.91 -17.75
CA VAL A 159 2.64 -18.28 -17.36
C VAL A 159 2.11 -18.58 -15.96
N GLU A 160 1.57 -19.78 -15.78
CA GLU A 160 1.23 -20.30 -14.45
C GLU A 160 2.49 -20.82 -13.76
N VAL A 161 2.65 -20.54 -12.48
CA VAL A 161 3.80 -21.03 -11.70
C VAL A 161 3.40 -22.35 -11.02
N PRO A 162 3.94 -23.51 -11.45
CA PRO A 162 3.44 -24.81 -11.03
C PRO A 162 3.84 -25.16 -9.60
N THR A 163 4.96 -24.62 -9.12
CA THR A 163 5.50 -24.94 -7.79
C THR A 163 5.75 -23.67 -7.00
N TRP A 164 5.18 -23.62 -5.80
CA TRP A 164 5.39 -22.54 -4.83
C TRP A 164 6.00 -23.11 -3.56
N LEU A 165 7.21 -22.67 -3.22
CA LEU A 165 7.82 -22.93 -1.91
C LEU A 165 7.41 -21.82 -0.94
N HIS A 166 7.18 -22.17 0.32
CA HIS A 166 7.06 -21.16 1.37
C HIS A 166 8.46 -20.76 1.83
N TRP A 167 8.64 -19.48 2.15
CA TRP A 167 9.91 -19.01 2.67
C TRP A 167 10.28 -19.70 4.00
N SER A 168 11.53 -20.11 4.11
CA SER A 168 12.17 -20.74 5.25
C SER A 168 13.69 -20.55 5.14
N VAL A 169 14.44 -20.92 6.18
CA VAL A 169 15.91 -20.79 6.21
C VAL A 169 16.57 -21.54 5.04
N ASP A 170 16.04 -22.69 4.65
CA ASP A 170 16.51 -23.54 3.54
C ASP A 170 15.84 -23.23 2.19
N ALA A 171 14.80 -22.38 2.14
CA ALA A 171 14.04 -22.12 0.92
C ALA A 171 14.91 -21.56 -0.21
N ARG A 172 15.91 -20.73 0.12
CA ARG A 172 16.84 -20.16 -0.86
C ARG A 172 17.70 -21.23 -1.54
N ASP A 173 18.22 -22.17 -0.77
CA ASP A 173 19.08 -23.24 -1.29
C ASP A 173 18.27 -24.24 -2.10
N ARG A 174 17.05 -24.56 -1.65
CA ARG A 174 16.10 -25.36 -2.41
C ARG A 174 15.70 -24.69 -3.71
N ALA A 175 15.45 -23.39 -3.70
CA ALA A 175 15.20 -22.63 -4.92
C ALA A 175 16.40 -22.69 -5.86
N ALA A 176 17.62 -22.48 -5.37
CA ALA A 176 18.83 -22.56 -6.17
C ALA A 176 18.99 -23.94 -6.85
N ALA A 177 18.74 -25.02 -6.11
CA ALA A 177 18.77 -26.39 -6.65
C ALA A 177 17.74 -26.59 -7.77
N MET A 178 16.49 -26.20 -7.54
CA MET A 178 15.42 -26.33 -8.55
C MET A 178 15.69 -25.45 -9.79
N LEU A 179 16.23 -24.25 -9.62
CA LEU A 179 16.59 -23.38 -10.74
C LEU A 179 17.75 -23.99 -11.55
N ALA A 180 18.71 -24.64 -10.89
CA ALA A 180 19.80 -25.38 -11.53
C ALA A 180 19.28 -26.59 -12.33
N ASP A 181 18.22 -27.23 -11.85
CA ASP A 181 17.49 -28.30 -12.55
C ASP A 181 16.63 -27.78 -13.73
N ARG A 182 16.70 -26.48 -14.04
CA ARG A 182 16.13 -25.85 -15.24
C ARG A 182 14.60 -25.98 -15.35
N VAL A 183 13.89 -26.01 -14.22
CA VAL A 183 12.41 -25.93 -14.17
C VAL A 183 11.87 -24.73 -14.96
N GLU A 184 10.66 -24.79 -15.51
CA GLU A 184 10.15 -23.68 -16.32
C GLU A 184 9.83 -22.43 -15.49
N ALA A 185 9.22 -22.63 -14.33
CA ALA A 185 8.92 -21.56 -13.39
C ALA A 185 8.92 -22.08 -11.94
N LEU A 186 9.32 -21.22 -11.02
CA LEU A 186 9.35 -21.49 -9.59
C LEU A 186 8.89 -20.26 -8.81
N GLY A 187 8.05 -20.47 -7.81
CA GLY A 187 7.58 -19.44 -6.92
C GLY A 187 8.11 -19.58 -5.48
N LEU A 188 8.36 -18.45 -4.83
CA LEU A 188 8.58 -18.33 -3.39
C LEU A 188 7.47 -17.47 -2.78
N ARG A 189 6.78 -17.97 -1.75
CA ARG A 189 5.73 -17.24 -1.02
C ARG A 189 6.27 -16.65 0.28
N ARG A 190 5.70 -15.51 0.68
CA ARG A 190 5.95 -14.88 2.00
C ARG A 190 7.43 -14.62 2.28
N VAL A 191 8.15 -14.10 1.29
CA VAL A 191 9.55 -13.72 1.44
C VAL A 191 9.64 -12.44 2.29
N PRO A 192 10.24 -12.49 3.50
CA PRO A 192 10.39 -11.33 4.36
C PRO A 192 11.34 -10.34 3.70
N ARG A 193 10.98 -9.05 3.73
CA ARG A 193 11.67 -8.01 3.00
C ARG A 193 12.49 -7.13 3.93
N ALA A 194 13.80 -7.06 3.72
CA ALA A 194 14.68 -6.15 4.45
C ALA A 194 14.27 -4.69 4.22
N GLY A 195 14.30 -3.89 5.29
CA GLY A 195 13.83 -2.51 5.35
C GLY A 195 12.35 -2.38 5.73
N VAL A 196 11.52 -3.38 5.40
CA VAL A 196 10.11 -3.43 5.80
C VAL A 196 9.93 -4.27 7.06
N ALA A 197 10.61 -5.42 7.15
CA ALA A 197 10.53 -6.31 8.31
C ALA A 197 11.00 -5.61 9.61
N GLY A 198 12.10 -4.84 9.54
CA GLY A 198 12.56 -4.02 10.66
C GLY A 198 11.56 -2.94 11.07
N ALA A 199 10.92 -2.27 10.10
CA ALA A 199 9.88 -1.27 10.37
C ALA A 199 8.63 -1.88 11.03
N VAL A 200 8.21 -3.07 10.59
CA VAL A 200 7.13 -3.85 11.22
C VAL A 200 7.50 -4.22 12.66
N LYS A 201 8.76 -4.62 12.91
CA LYS A 201 9.23 -4.91 14.27
C LYS A 201 9.13 -3.67 15.17
N ILE A 202 9.52 -2.49 14.69
CA ILE A 202 9.38 -1.24 15.45
C ILE A 202 7.92 -0.97 15.79
N ALA A 203 7.02 -1.06 14.80
CA ALA A 203 5.59 -0.82 15.02
C ALA A 203 5.01 -1.72 16.12
N ARG A 204 5.35 -3.02 16.10
CA ARG A 204 4.92 -3.98 17.13
C ARG A 204 5.43 -3.62 18.52
N VAL A 205 6.67 -3.15 18.64
CA VAL A 205 7.25 -2.73 19.93
C VAL A 205 6.54 -1.48 20.45
N LEU A 206 6.32 -0.47 19.61
CA LEU A 206 5.58 0.74 19.97
C LEU A 206 4.13 0.44 20.36
N GLU A 207 3.49 -0.54 19.72
CA GLU A 207 2.15 -1.00 20.07
C GLU A 207 2.09 -1.64 21.45
N SER A 208 3.10 -2.45 21.79
CA SER A 208 3.21 -3.15 23.07
C SER A 208 3.55 -2.25 24.28
N ARG A 209 3.87 -0.97 24.04
CA ARG A 209 4.15 0.05 25.07
C ARG A 209 5.28 -0.31 26.04
N THR A 210 6.33 -0.93 25.53
CA THR A 210 7.49 -1.36 26.33
C THR A 210 8.36 -0.19 26.81
N GLY A 211 8.18 1.02 26.26
CA GLY A 211 9.02 2.17 26.57
C GLY A 211 10.44 2.10 25.98
N THR A 212 10.67 1.17 25.04
CA THR A 212 11.98 0.95 24.40
C THR A 212 12.50 2.23 23.71
N PRO A 213 13.71 2.72 24.04
CA PRO A 213 14.28 3.93 23.43
C PRO A 213 14.60 3.77 21.94
N ALA A 214 14.76 4.90 21.24
CA ALA A 214 15.00 4.93 19.79
C ALA A 214 16.23 4.12 19.35
N GLY A 215 17.34 4.20 20.08
CA GLY A 215 18.57 3.46 19.77
C GLY A 215 18.37 1.95 19.77
N GLU A 216 17.68 1.43 20.79
CA GLU A 216 17.36 0.01 20.92
C GLU A 216 16.35 -0.44 19.86
N LEU A 217 15.35 0.39 19.54
CA LEU A 217 14.43 0.11 18.43
C LEU A 217 15.16 -0.03 17.09
N ARG A 218 16.16 0.81 16.82
CA ARG A 218 16.98 0.70 15.61
C ARG A 218 17.85 -0.55 15.60
N MET A 219 18.39 -0.97 16.75
CA MET A 219 19.12 -2.23 16.86
C MET A 219 18.22 -3.44 16.57
N LEU A 220 17.02 -3.47 17.17
CA LEU A 220 16.04 -4.53 16.94
C LEU A 220 15.60 -4.60 15.47
N ALA A 221 15.37 -3.45 14.84
CA ALA A 221 15.05 -3.38 13.42
C ALA A 221 16.18 -3.93 12.54
N ALA A 222 17.43 -3.54 12.82
CA ALA A 222 18.60 -3.99 12.09
C ALA A 222 18.83 -5.50 12.21
N GLU A 223 18.58 -6.08 13.39
CA GLU A 223 18.66 -7.54 13.60
C GLU A 223 17.64 -8.29 12.73
N VAL A 224 16.38 -7.81 12.73
CA VAL A 224 15.32 -8.40 11.91
C VAL A 224 15.62 -8.25 10.41
N ASP A 225 16.09 -7.08 9.99
CA ASP A 225 16.44 -6.83 8.58
C ASP A 225 17.64 -7.64 8.11
N ALA A 226 18.60 -7.94 9.00
CA ALA A 226 19.73 -8.82 8.70
C ALA A 226 19.30 -10.27 8.41
N ALA A 227 18.20 -10.73 9.02
CA ALA A 227 17.61 -12.03 8.75
C ALA A 227 16.63 -12.03 7.56
N ALA A 228 16.15 -10.86 7.14
CA ALA A 228 15.24 -10.69 6.02
C ALA A 228 15.97 -10.67 4.66
N VAL A 229 15.20 -10.74 3.58
CA VAL A 229 15.72 -10.84 2.22
C VAL A 229 15.75 -9.49 1.54
N ARG A 230 16.90 -9.16 0.96
CA ARG A 230 17.04 -8.05 0.01
C ARG A 230 16.61 -8.53 -1.40
N PRO A 231 15.61 -7.91 -2.05
CA PRO A 231 15.07 -8.36 -3.34
C PRO A 231 16.14 -8.59 -4.42
N GLU A 232 17.18 -7.76 -4.48
CA GLU A 232 18.27 -7.90 -5.44
C GLU A 232 19.07 -9.19 -5.27
N HIS A 233 19.13 -9.78 -4.08
CA HIS A 233 19.77 -11.09 -3.87
C HIS A 233 18.99 -12.20 -4.57
N LEU A 234 17.67 -12.11 -4.62
CA LEU A 234 16.83 -13.04 -5.38
C LEU A 234 16.88 -12.73 -6.87
N ALA A 235 16.91 -11.45 -7.27
CA ALA A 235 17.10 -11.10 -8.67
C ALA A 235 18.43 -11.64 -9.23
N ALA A 236 19.53 -11.51 -8.47
CA ALA A 236 20.83 -12.07 -8.81
C ALA A 236 20.81 -13.61 -8.86
N LEU A 237 20.09 -14.26 -7.95
CA LEU A 237 19.90 -15.71 -7.97
C LEU A 237 19.22 -16.17 -9.27
N GLY A 238 18.13 -15.52 -9.66
CA GLY A 238 17.43 -15.83 -10.92
C GLY A 238 18.32 -15.60 -12.13
N ALA A 239 18.99 -14.45 -12.18
CA ALA A 239 19.89 -14.09 -13.28
C ALA A 239 21.02 -15.11 -13.47
N ARG A 240 21.61 -15.62 -12.38
CA ARG A 240 22.66 -16.66 -12.39
C ARG A 240 22.24 -17.94 -13.13
N TYR A 241 20.97 -18.31 -13.06
CA TYR A 241 20.45 -19.53 -13.69
C TYR A 241 19.65 -19.27 -14.97
N GLY A 242 19.63 -18.04 -15.47
CA GLY A 242 18.92 -17.68 -16.71
C GLY A 242 17.41 -17.43 -16.53
N TYR A 243 16.97 -17.01 -15.35
CA TYR A 243 15.57 -16.69 -15.05
C TYR A 243 15.36 -15.18 -14.94
N ASP A 244 14.17 -14.73 -15.33
CA ASP A 244 13.64 -13.44 -14.94
C ASP A 244 12.98 -13.58 -13.56
N CYS A 245 13.39 -12.72 -12.64
CA CYS A 245 12.85 -12.65 -11.28
C CYS A 245 11.81 -11.52 -11.21
N ARG A 246 10.58 -11.85 -10.81
CA ARG A 246 9.48 -10.90 -10.62
C ARG A 246 9.01 -10.93 -9.17
N PHE A 247 8.63 -9.79 -8.65
CA PHE A 247 8.16 -9.61 -7.28
C PHE A 247 6.71 -9.14 -7.29
N SER A 248 5.93 -9.60 -6.32
CA SER A 248 4.53 -9.24 -6.21
C SER A 248 4.10 -8.98 -4.77
N ARG A 249 3.29 -7.94 -4.60
CA ARG A 249 2.53 -7.61 -3.38
C ARG A 249 1.11 -8.15 -3.41
N ALA A 250 0.65 -8.79 -4.50
CA ALA A 250 -0.72 -9.28 -4.67
C ALA A 250 -1.19 -10.25 -3.57
N GLY A 251 -0.24 -10.93 -2.90
CA GLY A 251 -0.53 -11.77 -1.74
C GLY A 251 -1.13 -11.02 -0.55
N GLY A 252 -0.96 -9.69 -0.45
CA GLY A 252 -1.53 -8.88 0.61
C GLY A 252 -1.00 -9.21 2.01
N TRP A 253 0.23 -9.74 2.10
CA TRP A 253 0.81 -10.14 3.38
C TRP A 253 0.96 -8.94 4.33
N PRO A 254 0.53 -9.05 5.60
CA PRO A 254 0.41 -7.92 6.51
C PRO A 254 1.75 -7.36 6.98
N ASP A 255 2.80 -8.19 7.04
CA ASP A 255 4.14 -7.76 7.42
C ASP A 255 4.97 -7.30 6.20
N GLY A 256 4.32 -7.15 5.04
CA GLY A 256 4.95 -6.65 3.82
C GLY A 256 5.83 -7.66 3.12
N GLU A 257 5.64 -8.95 3.41
CA GLU A 257 6.30 -10.01 2.67
C GLU A 257 5.91 -9.99 1.19
N LEU A 258 6.81 -10.49 0.36
CA LEU A 258 6.63 -10.55 -1.09
C LEU A 258 6.45 -11.98 -1.55
N ASP A 259 5.69 -12.15 -2.62
CA ASP A 259 5.77 -13.35 -3.43
C ASP A 259 6.75 -13.09 -4.58
N VAL A 260 7.56 -14.10 -4.92
CA VAL A 260 8.61 -14.00 -5.94
C VAL A 260 8.43 -15.13 -6.93
N ALA A 261 8.50 -14.82 -8.22
CA ALA A 261 8.46 -15.82 -9.29
C ALA A 261 9.71 -15.72 -10.14
N PHE A 262 10.34 -16.87 -10.34
CA PHE A 262 11.42 -17.08 -11.30
C PHE A 262 10.80 -17.72 -12.53
N VAL A 263 10.90 -17.05 -13.68
CA VAL A 263 10.43 -17.57 -14.97
C VAL A 263 11.63 -17.74 -15.88
N ARG A 264 11.83 -18.96 -16.39
CA ARG A 264 12.97 -19.28 -17.24
C ARG A 264 12.91 -18.46 -18.53
N ARG A 265 14.01 -17.81 -18.89
CA ARG A 265 14.16 -17.20 -20.21
C ARG A 265 14.51 -18.26 -21.23
N SER A 266 14.08 -18.07 -22.48
CA SER A 266 14.69 -18.78 -23.60
C SER A 266 16.12 -18.28 -23.78
N ASP A 267 17.04 -19.17 -24.17
CA ASP A 267 18.49 -18.87 -24.16
C ASP A 267 18.86 -17.69 -25.09
N ASP A 268 18.06 -17.41 -26.13
CA ASP A 268 18.25 -16.30 -27.08
C ASP A 268 17.56 -14.98 -26.69
N GLN A 269 16.83 -14.93 -25.57
CA GLN A 269 16.04 -13.76 -25.21
C GLN A 269 16.74 -12.83 -24.21
N ALA A 270 16.54 -11.53 -24.40
CA ALA A 270 17.01 -10.49 -23.49
C ALA A 270 16.29 -10.53 -22.12
N PRO A 271 16.91 -10.05 -21.03
CA PRO A 271 16.25 -9.92 -19.74
C PRO A 271 14.90 -9.16 -19.82
N GLY A 272 13.88 -9.65 -19.12
CA GLY A 272 12.53 -9.08 -19.12
C GLY A 272 11.61 -9.58 -20.26
N SER A 273 12.12 -10.43 -21.15
CA SER A 273 11.36 -11.05 -22.24
C SER A 273 10.44 -12.18 -21.78
N ALA A 274 10.68 -12.77 -20.61
CA ALA A 274 9.93 -13.93 -20.16
C ALA A 274 8.42 -13.62 -20.06
N PRO A 275 7.56 -14.64 -20.22
CA PRO A 275 6.14 -14.51 -19.92
C PRO A 275 5.92 -13.96 -18.50
N LEU A 276 4.86 -13.18 -18.33
CA LEU A 276 4.51 -12.65 -17.01
C LEU A 276 3.97 -13.78 -16.12
N PRO A 277 4.54 -14.00 -14.93
CA PRO A 277 4.02 -14.99 -14.01
C PRO A 277 2.67 -14.53 -13.46
N ARG A 278 1.72 -15.46 -13.36
CA ARG A 278 0.47 -15.23 -12.63
C ARG A 278 0.71 -15.44 -11.15
N PHE A 279 0.69 -14.33 -10.42
CA PHE A 279 0.82 -14.37 -8.97
C PHE A 279 -0.53 -14.67 -8.31
N PRO A 280 -0.55 -15.56 -7.31
CA PRO A 280 -1.74 -15.80 -6.50
C PRO A 280 -2.06 -14.57 -5.64
N PHE A 281 -3.28 -14.04 -5.78
CA PHE A 281 -3.80 -13.00 -4.87
C PHE A 281 -4.21 -13.60 -3.53
N GLY A 282 -3.95 -12.91 -2.42
CA GLY A 282 -4.50 -13.27 -1.11
C GLY A 282 -6.00 -12.96 -1.02
N GLU A 283 -6.75 -13.73 -0.23
CA GLU A 283 -8.19 -13.48 -0.03
C GLU A 283 -8.42 -12.18 0.72
N LEU A 284 -9.40 -11.41 0.26
CA LEU A 284 -9.96 -10.30 1.03
C LEU A 284 -10.84 -10.89 2.12
N GLY A 285 -10.53 -10.60 3.39
CA GLY A 285 -11.43 -10.90 4.49
C GLY A 285 -12.60 -9.89 4.52
N ASP A 286 -13.35 -9.86 5.62
CA ASP A 286 -14.52 -8.97 5.77
C ASP A 286 -14.18 -7.47 5.90
N ARG A 287 -12.90 -7.11 5.80
CA ARG A 287 -12.41 -5.74 5.99
C ARG A 287 -12.48 -4.93 4.71
N ALA A 288 -12.76 -3.64 4.86
CA ALA A 288 -12.67 -2.70 3.77
C ALA A 288 -11.24 -2.72 3.17
N PRO A 289 -11.10 -2.90 1.85
CA PRO A 289 -9.81 -3.01 1.17
C PRO A 289 -9.12 -1.66 0.93
N ALA A 290 -9.69 -0.55 1.41
CA ALA A 290 -9.13 0.79 1.37
C ALA A 290 -9.70 1.63 2.52
N ASN A 291 -9.00 2.70 2.90
CA ASN A 291 -9.57 3.74 3.77
C ASN A 291 -10.42 4.76 2.98
N ASP A 292 -11.05 5.69 3.68
CA ASP A 292 -11.83 6.79 3.08
C ASP A 292 -11.31 8.16 3.58
N PRO A 293 -10.28 8.71 2.92
CA PRO A 293 -9.61 9.94 3.35
C PRO A 293 -10.54 11.15 3.49
N VAL A 294 -11.46 11.36 2.53
CA VAL A 294 -12.38 12.49 2.55
C VAL A 294 -13.32 12.40 3.74
N HIS A 295 -13.86 11.22 4.00
CA HIS A 295 -14.70 10.98 5.15
C HIS A 295 -13.95 11.19 6.47
N HIS A 296 -12.69 10.76 6.55
CA HIS A 296 -11.82 11.01 7.71
C HIS A 296 -11.57 12.50 7.94
N SER A 297 -11.20 13.23 6.89
CA SER A 297 -10.93 14.68 6.97
C SER A 297 -12.19 15.47 7.37
N LEU A 298 -13.33 15.15 6.75
CA LEU A 298 -14.62 15.77 7.09
C LEU A 298 -14.98 15.55 8.57
N LEU A 299 -14.77 14.33 9.09
CA LEU A 299 -15.00 14.04 10.51
C LEU A 299 -14.03 14.79 11.43
N ALA A 300 -12.77 14.93 11.03
CA ALA A 300 -11.77 15.69 11.78
C ALA A 300 -12.11 17.18 11.84
N GLU A 301 -12.49 17.79 10.71
CA GLU A 301 -12.95 19.18 10.63
C GLU A 301 -14.24 19.39 11.43
N ALA A 302 -15.23 18.50 11.26
CA ALA A 302 -16.46 18.50 12.03
C ALA A 302 -16.14 18.44 13.52
N ARG A 303 -15.24 17.56 13.95
CA ARG A 303 -14.82 17.46 15.35
C ARG A 303 -14.15 18.73 15.87
N ALA A 304 -13.23 19.31 15.09
CA ALA A 304 -12.48 20.49 15.47
C ALA A 304 -13.37 21.72 15.72
N TRP A 305 -14.46 21.88 14.96
CA TRP A 305 -15.40 22.99 15.14
C TRP A 305 -16.62 22.62 16.02
N LEU A 306 -17.23 21.45 15.82
CA LEU A 306 -18.49 21.07 16.47
C LEU A 306 -18.31 20.78 17.96
N VAL A 307 -17.23 20.10 18.34
CA VAL A 307 -17.03 19.71 19.75
C VAL A 307 -16.84 20.94 20.66
N PRO A 308 -15.99 21.94 20.33
CA PRO A 308 -15.91 23.17 21.11
C PRO A 308 -17.25 23.90 21.22
N GLU A 309 -18.01 23.95 20.13
CA GLU A 309 -19.29 24.64 20.09
C GLU A 309 -20.37 23.91 20.92
N LEU A 310 -20.43 22.59 20.86
CA LEU A 310 -21.27 21.75 21.72
C LEU A 310 -20.93 21.94 23.20
N ARG A 311 -19.64 21.95 23.55
CA ARG A 311 -19.18 22.20 24.93
C ARG A 311 -19.62 23.59 25.40
N ARG A 312 -19.48 24.61 24.56
CA ARG A 312 -19.91 25.98 24.86
C ARG A 312 -21.43 26.07 25.05
N HIS A 313 -22.20 25.39 24.20
CA HIS A 313 -23.65 25.35 24.30
C HIS A 313 -24.11 24.60 25.56
N ALA A 314 -23.56 23.42 25.82
CA ALA A 314 -23.83 22.63 27.04
C ALA A 314 -23.46 23.41 28.30
N ALA A 315 -22.38 24.20 28.29
CA ALA A 315 -22.00 25.03 29.42
C ALA A 315 -23.04 26.12 29.76
N LYS A 316 -23.78 26.60 28.75
CA LYS A 316 -24.88 27.59 28.92
C LYS A 316 -26.20 26.92 29.31
N ALA A 317 -26.48 25.75 28.77
CA ALA A 317 -27.77 25.08 28.91
C ALA A 317 -27.84 24.10 30.11
N LEU A 318 -26.71 23.54 30.55
CA LEU A 318 -26.67 22.45 31.53
C LEU A 318 -25.81 22.80 32.77
N PRO A 319 -26.24 22.39 33.98
CA PRO A 319 -25.41 22.38 35.19
C PRO A 319 -24.13 21.55 35.00
N ALA A 320 -23.05 21.89 35.72
CA ALA A 320 -21.74 21.26 35.55
C ALA A 320 -21.75 19.72 35.62
N HIS A 321 -22.56 19.13 36.50
CA HIS A 321 -22.67 17.68 36.70
C HIS A 321 -23.43 16.94 35.58
N GLN A 322 -24.11 17.66 34.68
CA GLN A 322 -24.87 17.09 33.55
C GLN A 322 -24.15 17.27 32.21
N ARG A 323 -22.98 17.91 32.19
CA ARG A 323 -22.23 18.18 30.96
C ARG A 323 -21.50 16.91 30.52
N PRO A 324 -21.61 16.49 29.25
CA PRO A 324 -20.85 15.35 28.74
C PRO A 324 -19.34 15.63 28.83
N LEU A 325 -18.59 14.67 29.37
CA LEU A 325 -17.13 14.76 29.45
C LEU A 325 -16.47 14.41 28.10
N VAL A 326 -17.04 13.43 27.40
CA VAL A 326 -16.53 12.92 26.12
C VAL A 326 -17.54 13.21 25.01
N HIS A 327 -17.02 13.57 23.84
CA HIS A 327 -17.80 13.83 22.64
C HIS A 327 -17.19 13.03 21.49
N HIS A 328 -17.98 12.13 20.91
CA HIS A 328 -17.60 11.37 19.72
C HIS A 328 -18.33 11.95 18.51
N VAL A 329 -17.58 12.19 17.44
CA VAL A 329 -18.16 12.53 16.14
C VAL A 329 -18.08 11.27 15.30
N VAL A 330 -19.23 10.82 14.83
CA VAL A 330 -19.39 9.67 13.93
C VAL A 330 -20.10 10.18 12.68
N ALA A 331 -19.78 9.62 11.52
CA ALA A 331 -20.43 10.02 10.28
C ALA A 331 -21.87 9.50 10.20
N GLU A 332 -22.08 8.27 10.66
CA GLU A 332 -23.39 7.67 10.77
C GLU A 332 -23.53 6.99 12.12
N LEU A 333 -24.73 7.05 12.69
CA LEU A 333 -25.06 6.27 13.88
C LEU A 333 -25.14 4.79 13.47
N PRO A 334 -24.30 3.90 14.04
CA PRO A 334 -24.39 2.48 13.73
C PRO A 334 -25.80 1.98 14.07
N ARG A 335 -26.39 1.19 13.17
CA ARG A 335 -27.74 0.67 13.34
C ARG A 335 -27.73 -0.85 13.39
N THR A 336 -28.63 -1.41 14.21
CA THR A 336 -28.96 -2.84 14.17
C THR A 336 -29.75 -3.17 12.91
N GLU A 337 -29.90 -4.46 12.60
CA GLU A 337 -30.75 -4.93 11.48
C GLU A 337 -32.20 -4.41 11.55
N HIS A 338 -32.67 -4.04 12.75
CA HIS A 338 -34.00 -3.51 13.01
C HIS A 338 -34.05 -1.96 12.97
N GLY A 339 -32.93 -1.29 12.64
CA GLY A 339 -32.83 0.16 12.45
C GLY A 339 -32.60 0.99 13.73
N ALA A 340 -32.52 0.36 14.90
CA ALA A 340 -32.19 1.02 16.17
C ALA A 340 -30.69 1.31 16.29
N VAL A 341 -30.28 2.30 17.08
CA VAL A 341 -28.84 2.59 17.27
C VAL A 341 -28.16 1.44 18.01
N ASP A 342 -27.09 0.91 17.42
CA ASP A 342 -26.25 -0.12 18.03
C ASP A 342 -25.19 0.52 18.92
N LEU A 343 -25.47 0.57 20.22
CA LEU A 343 -24.57 1.17 21.21
C LEU A 343 -23.26 0.40 21.38
N ALA A 344 -23.23 -0.91 21.08
CA ALA A 344 -22.02 -1.71 21.18
C ALA A 344 -21.01 -1.36 20.09
N MET A 345 -21.49 -0.77 19.00
CA MET A 345 -20.68 -0.34 17.86
C MET A 345 -20.22 1.12 17.94
N LEU A 346 -20.53 1.85 19.02
CA LEU A 346 -20.01 3.19 19.25
C LEU A 346 -18.57 3.16 19.82
N PRO A 347 -17.74 4.17 19.51
CA PRO A 347 -16.38 4.25 20.05
C PRO A 347 -16.37 4.35 21.58
N ALA A 348 -15.38 3.74 22.23
CA ALA A 348 -15.25 3.83 23.68
C ALA A 348 -14.75 5.24 24.11
N PRO A 349 -15.06 5.71 25.34
CA PRO A 349 -14.76 7.07 25.79
C PRO A 349 -13.27 7.46 25.77
N ASP A 350 -12.38 6.48 25.92
CA ASP A 350 -10.93 6.65 25.96
C ASP A 350 -10.24 6.38 24.61
N GLU A 351 -11.01 6.00 23.58
CA GLU A 351 -10.48 5.83 22.23
C GLU A 351 -10.30 7.19 21.58
N THR A 352 -9.10 7.47 21.08
CA THR A 352 -8.87 8.64 20.24
C THR A 352 -9.50 8.34 18.88
N PRO A 353 -10.54 9.08 18.44
CA PRO A 353 -11.16 8.92 17.12
C PRO A 353 -10.08 9.15 16.06
N GLY A 354 -9.67 8.07 15.40
CA GLY A 354 -8.51 7.99 14.51
C GLY A 354 -7.88 6.59 14.58
N LEU A 355 -7.60 6.11 15.79
CA LEU A 355 -7.10 4.75 16.02
C LEU A 355 -8.18 3.68 15.82
N GLY A 356 -9.42 3.92 16.27
CA GLY A 356 -10.52 2.95 16.16
C GLY A 356 -10.94 2.57 14.73
N LEU A 357 -10.72 3.43 13.72
CA LEU A 357 -10.96 3.08 12.31
C LEU A 357 -9.80 2.29 11.70
N LEU A 358 -8.56 2.57 12.12
CA LEU A 358 -7.41 1.72 11.83
C LEU A 358 -7.43 0.40 12.61
N ASP A 359 -8.14 0.31 13.74
CA ASP A 359 -8.34 -0.92 14.53
C ASP A 359 -9.53 -1.75 14.01
N ARG A 360 -10.57 -1.12 13.42
CA ARG A 360 -11.61 -1.84 12.66
C ARG A 360 -11.12 -2.39 11.32
N THR A 361 -9.97 -1.91 10.85
CA THR A 361 -9.23 -2.41 9.69
C THR A 361 -7.96 -3.19 10.06
N ALA A 362 -7.54 -3.22 11.33
CA ALA A 362 -6.38 -3.98 11.80
C ALA A 362 -6.64 -4.61 13.17
N ILE A 363 -6.77 -5.93 13.16
CA ILE A 363 -6.01 -6.98 13.89
C ILE A 363 -6.23 -8.26 13.07
#